data_AF-A0A2I0UHS3-F1
#
_entry.id   AF-A0A2I0UHS3-F1
#
_cell.length_a   1.000
_cell.length_b   1.000
_cell.length_c   1.000
_cell.angle_alpha   90.00
_cell.angle_beta   90.00
_cell.angle_gamma   90.00
#
_symmetry.space_group_name_H-M   'P 1'
#
loop_
_entity.id
_entity.type
_entity.pdbx_description
1 polymer ?
#
loop_
_entity_poly.entity_id
_entity_poly.type
_entity_poly.pdbx_seq_one_letter_code
_entity_poly.pdbx_strand_id
1 'polypeptide(L)'
;MEAAAGEAAAPAAFVAPLQPEAAAAVVLPERLQRREAERQQGVERQRQKKEAQVVKEEQSEFFLAAFAREREAVEALLAAGPLEEAAARLQGLQKLLTESVRFLAPYEVRQGQEAVARLQGDLAARRQQLQPKKKFAFRTLKKEAAPGSEPRPAEPARPEPAAPDPGHGPAEGEEVGPPLCGFGGAEGEELELGPAELLQRDVVLSELRGCRVRLRGNANTLRVRDCRGCTVLCGPV
;
A
#
# COMPACT_ATOMS: atom_id res chain seq x y z
N MET A 1 88.62 -18.13 71.85
CA MET A 1 89.47 -17.12 71.18
C MET A 1 88.52 -16.24 70.39
N GLU A 2 87.93 -15.28 71.10
CA GLU A 2 88.11 -13.81 70.94
C GLU A 2 87.04 -13.27 69.98
N ALA A 3 85.99 -12.56 70.44
CA ALA A 3 85.95 -11.18 70.96
C ALA A 3 86.43 -10.17 69.89
N ALA A 4 85.83 -9.01 69.65
CA ALA A 4 84.60 -8.32 70.01
C ALA A 4 84.57 -7.04 69.14
N ALA A 5 83.43 -6.34 69.12
CA ALA A 5 83.27 -4.91 68.86
C ALA A 5 83.29 -4.39 67.40
N GLY A 6 82.22 -3.64 67.09
CA GLY A 6 82.09 -2.83 65.88
C GLY A 6 80.71 -2.19 65.76
N GLU A 7 80.22 -1.54 66.82
CA GLU A 7 79.04 -0.67 66.78
C GLU A 7 79.41 0.67 66.15
N ALA A 8 78.69 1.10 65.12
CA ALA A 8 78.67 2.49 64.66
C ALA A 8 77.29 2.81 64.09
N ALA A 9 76.65 3.80 64.70
CA ALA A 9 75.28 4.21 64.50
C ALA A 9 75.02 4.79 63.10
N ALA A 10 73.83 4.47 62.56
CA ALA A 10 73.27 5.16 61.41
C ALA A 10 72.84 6.59 61.82
N PRO A 11 73.22 7.66 61.10
CA PRO A 11 72.61 8.96 61.30
C PRO A 11 71.20 8.96 60.70
N ALA A 12 70.24 9.34 61.54
CA ALA A 12 68.86 9.63 61.16
C ALA A 12 68.83 10.74 60.07
N ALA A 13 68.72 10.34 58.81
CA ALA A 13 68.38 11.23 57.72
C ALA A 13 66.85 11.20 57.52
N PHE A 14 66.21 12.17 58.17
CA PHE A 14 64.94 12.81 57.80
C PHE A 14 64.16 12.09 56.68
N VAL A 15 63.20 11.25 57.09
CA VAL A 15 62.11 10.80 56.23
C VAL A 15 61.27 12.03 55.90
N ALA A 16 61.60 12.70 54.81
CA ALA A 16 60.66 13.62 54.18
C ALA A 16 59.54 12.75 53.58
N PRO A 17 58.27 12.94 53.97
CA PRO A 17 57.19 12.33 53.22
C PRO A 17 57.20 12.98 51.84
N LEU A 18 57.64 12.24 50.82
CA LEU A 18 57.35 12.57 49.43
C LEU A 18 55.83 12.65 49.34
N GLN A 19 55.34 13.88 49.36
CA GLN A 19 53.95 14.23 49.18
C GLN A 19 53.45 13.53 47.92
N PRO A 20 52.17 13.12 47.87
CA PRO A 20 51.58 12.71 46.62
C PRO A 20 51.72 13.90 45.67
N GLU A 21 52.62 13.78 44.69
CA GLU A 21 52.64 14.66 43.52
C GLU A 21 51.23 14.57 42.96
N ALA A 22 50.42 15.56 43.33
CA ALA A 22 49.11 15.79 42.77
C ALA A 22 49.33 15.76 41.27
N ALA A 23 48.70 14.78 40.60
CA ALA A 23 48.78 14.56 39.17
C ALA A 23 48.87 15.91 38.47
N ALA A 24 50.09 16.33 38.13
CA ALA A 24 50.32 17.59 37.48
C ALA A 24 49.63 17.42 36.14
N ALA A 25 48.44 18.03 36.03
CA ALA A 25 47.68 18.06 34.80
C ALA A 25 48.64 18.66 33.77
N VAL A 26 49.26 17.79 32.97
CA VAL A 26 50.17 18.20 31.91
C VAL A 26 49.35 19.16 31.08
N VAL A 27 49.69 20.44 31.14
CA VAL A 27 49.02 21.50 30.39
C VAL A 27 49.43 21.28 28.95
N LEU A 28 48.77 20.32 28.30
CA LEU A 28 48.97 20.02 26.91
C LEU A 28 48.66 21.29 26.12
N PRO A 29 49.55 21.72 25.20
CA PRO A 29 49.29 22.87 24.35
C PRO A 29 47.90 22.74 23.70
N GLU A 30 47.11 23.81 23.66
CA GLU A 30 45.70 23.77 23.20
C GLU A 30 45.50 23.08 21.84
N ARG A 31 46.53 23.13 20.96
CA ARG A 31 46.52 22.46 19.65
C ARG A 31 46.50 20.92 19.75
N LEU A 32 47.18 20.35 20.74
CA LEU A 32 47.20 18.90 21.00
C LEU A 32 45.87 18.44 21.60
N GLN A 33 45.32 19.20 22.55
CA GLN A 33 44.00 18.93 23.15
C GLN A 33 42.88 18.97 22.09
N ARG A 34 42.91 19.93 21.17
CA ARG A 34 41.96 19.99 20.04
C ARG A 34 42.02 18.76 19.14
N ARG A 35 43.23 18.26 18.83
CA ARG A 35 43.42 17.07 17.98
C ARG A 35 42.98 15.78 18.68
N GLU A 36 43.22 15.68 19.97
CA GLU A 36 42.77 14.56 20.79
C GLU A 36 41.25 14.53 20.92
N ALA A 37 40.62 15.69 21.18
CA ALA A 37 39.17 15.83 21.17
C ALA A 37 38.56 15.49 19.80
N GLU A 38 39.18 15.91 18.70
CA GLU A 38 38.73 15.56 17.34
C GLU A 38 38.81 14.05 17.08
N ARG A 39 39.89 13.38 17.53
CA ARG A 39 40.00 11.92 17.45
C ARG A 39 38.94 11.23 18.29
N GLN A 40 38.71 11.67 19.52
CA GLN A 40 37.69 11.10 20.40
C GLN A 40 36.29 11.26 19.79
N GLN A 41 35.95 12.45 19.30
CA GLN A 41 34.68 12.69 18.59
C GLN A 41 34.55 11.84 17.32
N GLY A 42 35.65 11.62 16.58
CA GLY A 42 35.66 10.74 15.41
C GLY A 42 35.33 9.29 15.78
N VAL A 43 35.93 8.77 16.85
CA VAL A 43 35.67 7.42 17.36
C VAL A 43 34.24 7.29 17.88
N GLU A 44 33.77 8.27 18.66
CA GLU A 44 32.39 8.30 19.17
C GLU A 44 31.36 8.35 18.04
N ARG A 45 31.58 9.18 17.01
CA ARG A 45 30.71 9.23 15.83
C ARG A 45 30.69 7.90 15.07
N GLN A 46 31.84 7.24 14.93
CA GLN A 46 31.88 5.91 14.31
C GLN A 46 31.14 4.87 15.15
N ARG A 47 31.32 4.91 16.48
CA ARG A 47 30.62 4.05 17.42
C ARG A 47 29.11 4.24 17.33
N GLN A 48 28.63 5.48 17.39
CA GLN A 48 27.20 5.81 17.25
C GLN A 48 26.62 5.34 15.91
N LYS A 49 27.37 5.48 14.80
CA LYS A 49 26.93 4.98 13.49
C LYS A 49 26.78 3.46 13.47
N LYS A 50 27.72 2.73 14.08
CA LYS A 50 27.66 1.27 14.20
C LYS A 50 26.51 0.83 15.09
N GLU A 51 26.34 1.46 16.25
CA GLU A 51 25.21 1.19 17.16
C GLU A 51 23.87 1.45 16.47
N ALA A 52 23.74 2.57 15.75
CA ALA A 52 22.53 2.87 14.98
C ALA A 52 22.26 1.88 13.83
N GLN A 53 23.30 1.28 13.25
CA GLN A 53 23.16 0.23 12.25
C GLN A 53 22.68 -1.08 12.88
N VAL A 54 23.31 -1.51 13.98
CA VAL A 54 22.93 -2.73 14.72
C VAL A 54 21.46 -2.66 15.15
N VAL A 55 21.00 -1.51 15.66
CA VAL A 55 19.60 -1.33 16.06
C VAL A 55 18.62 -1.51 14.89
N LYS A 56 19.01 -1.13 13.66
CA LYS A 56 18.16 -1.35 12.47
C LYS A 56 18.13 -2.83 12.08
N GLU A 57 19.27 -3.51 12.15
CA GLU A 57 19.38 -4.94 11.85
C GLU A 57 18.54 -5.75 12.85
N GLU A 58 18.63 -5.47 14.15
CA GLU A 58 17.79 -6.10 15.18
C GLU A 58 16.28 -5.87 14.94
N GLN A 59 15.88 -4.66 14.52
CA GLN A 59 14.49 -4.35 14.18
C GLN A 59 14.00 -5.14 12.96
N SER A 60 14.86 -5.32 11.96
CA SER A 60 14.54 -6.12 10.77
C SER A 60 14.38 -7.61 11.11
N GLU A 61 15.28 -8.17 11.92
CA GLU A 61 15.20 -9.57 12.36
C GLU A 61 13.94 -9.83 13.20
N PHE A 62 13.61 -8.91 14.12
CA PHE A 62 12.39 -8.98 14.91
C PHE A 62 11.14 -8.98 14.01
N PHE A 63 11.12 -8.10 13.00
CA PHE A 63 10.04 -8.07 12.03
C PHE A 63 9.94 -9.38 11.25
N LEU A 64 11.04 -9.93 10.75
CA LEU A 64 11.01 -11.18 9.97
C LEU A 64 10.46 -12.34 10.81
N ALA A 65 10.86 -12.45 12.07
CA ALA A 65 10.35 -13.45 12.98
C ALA A 65 8.84 -13.26 13.27
N ALA A 66 8.42 -12.03 13.55
CA ALA A 66 7.01 -11.71 13.80
C ALA A 66 6.14 -11.93 12.56
N PHE A 67 6.62 -11.50 11.38
CA PHE A 67 5.94 -11.65 10.10
C PHE A 67 5.80 -13.12 9.71
N ALA A 68 6.85 -13.93 9.89
CA ALA A 68 6.77 -15.37 9.65
C ALA A 68 5.73 -16.05 10.54
N ARG A 69 5.69 -15.71 11.83
CA ARG A 69 4.73 -16.26 12.79
C ARG A 69 3.28 -15.86 12.47
N GLU A 70 3.04 -14.58 12.16
CA GLU A 70 1.70 -14.12 11.78
C GLU A 70 1.27 -14.69 10.42
N ARG A 71 2.20 -14.84 9.46
CA ARG A 71 1.94 -15.50 8.18
C ARG A 71 1.47 -16.94 8.39
N GLU A 72 2.19 -17.71 9.19
CA GLU A 72 1.83 -19.10 9.51
C GLU A 72 0.48 -19.18 10.21
N ALA A 73 0.18 -18.25 11.13
CA ALA A 73 -1.12 -18.17 11.78
C ALA A 73 -2.26 -17.90 10.77
N VAL A 74 -2.05 -17.01 9.79
CA VAL A 74 -3.02 -16.76 8.72
C VAL A 74 -3.20 -18.00 7.85
N GLU A 75 -2.11 -18.67 7.46
CA GLU A 75 -2.17 -19.91 6.67
C GLU A 75 -2.95 -21.02 7.41
N ALA A 76 -2.74 -21.16 8.72
CA ALA A 76 -3.49 -22.11 9.55
C ALA A 76 -4.99 -21.76 9.60
N LEU A 77 -5.36 -20.48 9.73
CA LEU A 77 -6.76 -20.04 9.71
C LEU A 77 -7.41 -20.23 8.33
N LEU A 78 -6.66 -19.99 7.24
CA LEU A 78 -7.11 -20.27 5.87
C LEU A 78 -7.36 -21.76 5.63
N ALA A 79 -6.62 -22.64 6.30
CA ALA A 79 -6.83 -24.09 6.27
C ALA A 79 -8.01 -24.54 7.14
N ALA A 80 -8.18 -23.94 8.33
CA ALA A 80 -9.24 -24.30 9.28
C ALA A 80 -10.65 -23.82 8.87
N GLY A 81 -10.75 -22.80 8.01
CA GLY A 81 -12.02 -22.29 7.48
C GLY A 81 -12.63 -21.01 8.09
N PRO A 82 -12.17 -20.41 9.21
CA PRO A 82 -12.66 -19.10 9.63
C PRO A 82 -12.09 -17.97 8.74
N LEU A 83 -12.71 -17.76 7.58
CA LEU A 83 -12.24 -16.82 6.54
C LEU A 83 -12.24 -15.35 6.99
N GLU A 84 -13.20 -14.95 7.83
CA GLU A 84 -13.27 -13.57 8.32
C GLU A 84 -12.17 -13.26 9.35
N GLU A 85 -11.83 -14.22 10.21
CA GLU A 85 -10.71 -14.07 11.14
C GLU A 85 -9.37 -14.06 10.39
N ALA A 86 -9.23 -14.91 9.37
CA ALA A 86 -8.07 -14.88 8.47
C ALA A 86 -7.95 -13.51 7.76
N ALA A 87 -9.07 -12.92 7.32
CA ALA A 87 -9.07 -11.60 6.69
C ALA A 87 -8.61 -10.50 7.66
N ALA A 88 -9.12 -10.50 8.89
CA ALA A 88 -8.71 -9.54 9.91
C ALA A 88 -7.21 -9.66 10.26
N ARG A 89 -6.71 -10.89 10.40
CA ARG A 89 -5.28 -11.16 10.64
C ARG A 89 -4.40 -10.73 9.47
N LEU A 90 -4.85 -10.94 8.24
CA LEU A 90 -4.15 -10.53 7.02
C LEU A 90 -4.05 -8.99 6.92
N GLN A 91 -5.08 -8.26 7.32
CA GLN A 91 -5.03 -6.80 7.44
C GLN A 91 -4.02 -6.36 8.53
N GLY A 92 -3.98 -7.07 9.66
CA GLY A 92 -2.95 -6.88 10.70
C GLY A 92 -1.52 -7.10 10.18
N LEU A 93 -1.31 -8.15 9.39
CA LEU A 93 -0.03 -8.46 8.74
C LEU A 93 0.40 -7.33 7.77
N GLN A 94 -0.53 -6.80 6.98
CA GLN A 94 -0.27 -5.68 6.07
C GLN A 94 0.05 -4.39 6.84
N LYS A 95 -0.63 -4.15 7.97
CA LYS A 95 -0.33 -3.02 8.86
C LYS A 95 1.07 -3.13 9.46
N LEU A 96 1.44 -4.31 9.97
CA LEU A 96 2.78 -4.57 10.51
C LEU A 96 3.87 -4.28 9.47
N LEU A 97 3.67 -4.77 8.22
CA LEU A 97 4.59 -4.48 7.11
C LEU A 97 4.72 -2.98 6.87
N THR A 98 3.60 -2.26 6.83
CA THR A 98 3.56 -0.81 6.55
C THR A 98 4.28 0.01 7.63
N GLU A 99 4.08 -0.33 8.90
CA GLU A 99 4.77 0.31 10.04
C GLU A 99 6.28 0.02 10.04
N SER A 100 6.66 -1.11 9.44
CA SER A 100 8.03 -1.63 9.46
C SER A 100 8.88 -1.21 8.26
N VAL A 101 8.28 -0.71 7.18
CA VAL A 101 8.99 -0.36 5.91
C VAL A 101 10.22 0.52 6.13
N ARG A 102 10.21 1.41 7.14
CA ARG A 102 11.30 2.36 7.41
C ARG A 102 12.62 1.73 7.85
N PHE A 103 12.58 0.50 8.35
CA PHE A 103 13.77 -0.23 8.84
C PHE A 103 14.05 -1.51 8.06
N LEU A 104 13.22 -1.83 7.06
CA LEU A 104 13.39 -3.00 6.21
C LEU A 104 14.19 -2.69 4.95
N ALA A 105 14.95 -3.67 4.47
CA ALA A 105 15.60 -3.57 3.18
C ALA A 105 14.56 -3.62 2.04
N PRO A 106 14.81 -2.99 0.88
CA PRO A 106 13.86 -3.00 -0.24
C PRO A 106 13.46 -4.40 -0.70
N TYR A 107 14.37 -5.37 -0.57
CA TYR A 107 14.11 -6.77 -0.89
C TYR A 107 13.08 -7.40 0.08
N GLU A 108 13.23 -7.16 1.37
CA GLU A 108 12.31 -7.67 2.42
C GLU A 108 10.92 -7.08 2.28
N VAL A 109 10.83 -5.78 1.95
CA VAL A 109 9.54 -5.12 1.68
C VAL A 109 8.82 -5.79 0.50
N ARG A 110 9.53 -6.03 -0.61
CA ARG A 110 8.97 -6.73 -1.78
C ARG A 110 8.50 -8.14 -1.42
N GLN A 111 9.32 -8.90 -0.71
CA GLN A 111 8.99 -10.25 -0.27
C GLN A 111 7.74 -10.25 0.64
N GLY A 112 7.64 -9.31 1.57
CA GLY A 112 6.48 -9.16 2.45
C GLY A 112 5.20 -8.80 1.68
N GLN A 113 5.29 -7.89 0.72
CA GLN A 113 4.16 -7.51 -0.15
C GLN A 113 3.69 -8.69 -1.01
N GLU A 114 4.61 -9.44 -1.61
CA GLU A 114 4.28 -10.63 -2.41
C GLU A 114 3.61 -11.72 -1.56
N ALA A 115 4.11 -11.95 -0.34
CA ALA A 115 3.50 -12.90 0.59
C ALA A 115 2.07 -12.49 0.98
N VAL A 116 1.85 -11.21 1.30
CA VAL A 116 0.51 -10.68 1.60
C VAL A 116 -0.42 -10.85 0.39
N ALA A 117 0.04 -10.49 -0.81
CA ALA A 117 -0.75 -10.61 -2.04
C ALA A 117 -1.14 -12.06 -2.35
N ARG A 118 -0.23 -13.01 -2.13
CA ARG A 118 -0.50 -14.45 -2.26
C ARG A 118 -1.59 -14.90 -1.30
N LEU A 119 -1.48 -14.56 -0.01
CA LEU A 119 -2.49 -14.90 0.99
C LEU A 119 -3.86 -14.27 0.70
N GLN A 120 -3.88 -13.03 0.18
CA GLN A 120 -5.10 -12.37 -0.28
C GLN A 120 -5.75 -13.14 -1.44
N GLY A 121 -4.95 -13.62 -2.39
CA GLY A 121 -5.42 -14.46 -3.49
C GLY A 121 -6.01 -15.79 -3.00
N ASP A 122 -5.34 -16.47 -2.07
CA ASP A 122 -5.80 -17.73 -1.48
C ASP A 122 -7.12 -17.55 -0.72
N LEU A 123 -7.24 -16.44 0.03
CA LEU A 123 -8.47 -16.07 0.73
C LEU A 123 -9.62 -15.82 -0.25
N ALA A 124 -9.39 -15.05 -1.32
CA ALA A 124 -10.38 -14.80 -2.35
C ALA A 124 -10.83 -16.09 -3.06
N ALA A 125 -9.89 -16.99 -3.37
CA ALA A 125 -10.18 -18.28 -3.98
C ALA A 125 -11.07 -19.15 -3.06
N ARG A 126 -10.76 -19.21 -1.75
CA ARG A 126 -11.59 -19.89 -0.76
C ARG A 126 -12.98 -19.27 -0.63
N ARG A 127 -13.08 -17.94 -0.59
CA ARG A 127 -14.37 -17.24 -0.60
C ARG A 127 -15.20 -17.60 -1.83
N GLN A 128 -14.60 -17.65 -3.01
CA GLN A 128 -15.29 -18.01 -4.25
C GLN A 128 -15.75 -19.48 -4.29
N GLN A 129 -15.01 -20.39 -3.65
CA GLN A 129 -15.40 -21.80 -3.52
C GLN A 129 -16.61 -21.98 -2.61
N LEU A 130 -16.70 -21.21 -1.52
CA LEU A 130 -17.79 -21.27 -0.56
C LEU A 130 -19.01 -20.45 -0.99
N GLN A 131 -18.83 -19.41 -1.81
CA GLN A 131 -19.95 -18.70 -2.40
C GLN A 131 -20.73 -19.64 -3.33
N PRO A 132 -22.07 -19.77 -3.15
CA PRO A 132 -22.87 -20.60 -4.05
C PRO A 132 -22.72 -20.05 -5.47
N LYS A 133 -22.06 -20.82 -6.34
CA LYS A 133 -21.96 -20.48 -7.77
C LYS A 133 -23.37 -20.23 -8.27
N LYS A 134 -23.61 -19.07 -8.88
CA LYS A 134 -24.93 -18.65 -9.40
C LYS A 134 -25.46 -19.72 -10.37
N LYS A 135 -26.23 -20.68 -9.86
CA LYS A 135 -27.00 -21.67 -10.64
C LYS A 135 -28.39 -21.10 -10.95
N PHE A 136 -28.46 -19.85 -11.42
CA PHE A 136 -29.64 -19.39 -12.14
C PHE A 136 -29.44 -19.72 -13.62
N ALA A 137 -29.39 -21.02 -13.91
CA ALA A 137 -29.48 -21.51 -15.27
C ALA A 137 -30.97 -21.70 -15.59
N PHE A 138 -31.60 -20.69 -16.20
CA PHE A 138 -32.85 -20.92 -16.92
C PHE A 138 -32.51 -21.85 -18.10
N ARG A 139 -32.80 -23.13 -17.91
CA ARG A 139 -32.70 -24.15 -18.96
C ARG A 139 -33.78 -23.81 -19.99
N THR A 140 -33.43 -23.03 -21.01
CA THR A 140 -34.30 -22.81 -22.16
C THR A 140 -34.45 -24.15 -22.89
N LEU A 141 -35.60 -24.78 -22.71
CA LEU A 141 -36.05 -25.88 -23.53
C LEU A 141 -36.23 -25.32 -24.95
N LYS A 142 -35.22 -25.48 -25.81
CA LYS A 142 -35.37 -25.23 -27.25
C LYS A 142 -36.41 -26.21 -27.78
N LYS A 143 -37.66 -25.75 -27.81
CA LYS A 143 -38.76 -26.34 -28.54
C LYS A 143 -38.56 -26.03 -30.03
N GLU A 144 -38.40 -27.11 -30.78
CA GLU A 144 -38.77 -27.30 -32.19
C GLU A 144 -38.09 -26.45 -33.26
N ALA A 145 -37.26 -27.14 -34.06
CA ALA A 145 -37.09 -26.85 -35.48
C ALA A 145 -37.30 -28.15 -36.25
N ALA A 146 -38.53 -28.34 -36.75
CA ALA A 146 -38.81 -29.20 -37.90
C ALA A 146 -39.23 -28.27 -39.05
N PRO A 147 -38.63 -28.39 -40.24
CA PRO A 147 -38.91 -27.49 -41.36
C PRO A 147 -40.06 -28.02 -42.23
N GLY A 148 -40.92 -27.12 -42.71
CA GLY A 148 -41.71 -27.35 -43.93
C GLY A 148 -43.22 -27.34 -43.75
N SER A 149 -43.84 -26.18 -44.02
CA SER A 149 -44.95 -26.04 -44.97
C SER A 149 -45.45 -24.59 -44.97
N GLU A 150 -45.56 -24.05 -46.18
CA GLU A 150 -45.76 -22.66 -46.58
C GLU A 150 -47.27 -22.21 -46.54
N PRO A 151 -47.65 -20.99 -46.97
CA PRO A 151 -48.48 -20.06 -46.20
C PRO A 151 -49.93 -19.95 -46.68
N ARG A 152 -50.80 -19.28 -45.89
CA ARG A 152 -52.10 -18.80 -46.37
C ARG A 152 -52.45 -17.40 -45.85
N PRO A 153 -52.88 -16.45 -46.72
CA PRO A 153 -53.22 -15.08 -46.35
C PRO A 153 -54.73 -14.89 -46.12
N ALA A 154 -55.10 -14.01 -45.18
CA ALA A 154 -56.35 -13.24 -45.19
C ALA A 154 -56.31 -12.14 -44.11
N GLU A 155 -56.34 -10.88 -44.56
CA GLU A 155 -56.73 -9.65 -43.83
C GLU A 155 -58.22 -9.68 -43.41
N PRO A 156 -58.77 -8.81 -42.52
CA PRO A 156 -58.61 -7.34 -42.59
C PRO A 156 -58.62 -6.52 -41.27
N ALA A 157 -58.31 -5.23 -41.43
CA ALA A 157 -58.81 -4.05 -40.71
C ALA A 157 -58.01 -3.43 -39.53
N ARG A 158 -57.37 -2.29 -39.88
CA ARG A 158 -57.02 -1.03 -39.14
C ARG A 158 -58.00 -0.62 -38.01
N PRO A 159 -57.67 0.32 -37.07
CA PRO A 159 -56.99 1.63 -37.34
C PRO A 159 -55.95 2.08 -36.26
N GLU A 160 -54.81 2.65 -36.68
CA GLU A 160 -54.42 4.08 -36.63
C GLU A 160 -53.80 4.60 -35.31
N PRO A 161 -52.90 5.60 -35.41
CA PRO A 161 -51.89 5.97 -34.42
C PRO A 161 -52.32 7.16 -33.55
N ALA A 162 -51.83 7.22 -32.32
CA ALA A 162 -51.89 8.42 -31.48
C ALA A 162 -50.64 8.52 -30.59
N ALA A 163 -49.80 9.52 -30.86
CA ALA A 163 -48.91 10.17 -29.89
C ALA A 163 -49.76 11.09 -28.95
N PRO A 164 -49.24 11.80 -27.93
CA PRO A 164 -47.89 11.90 -27.33
C PRO A 164 -47.88 11.77 -25.77
N ASP A 165 -46.69 11.94 -25.15
CA ASP A 165 -46.26 12.18 -23.74
C ASP A 165 -47.26 12.74 -22.69
N PRO A 166 -46.96 12.84 -21.35
CA PRO A 166 -45.74 12.48 -20.56
C PRO A 166 -46.03 11.75 -19.20
N GLY A 167 -44.99 11.27 -18.48
CA GLY A 167 -45.09 11.10 -17.00
C GLY A 167 -44.29 9.97 -16.33
N HIS A 168 -43.08 10.29 -15.85
CA HIS A 168 -42.50 9.98 -14.53
C HIS A 168 -42.75 8.61 -13.83
N GLY A 169 -41.78 7.69 -13.97
CA GLY A 169 -41.14 6.79 -12.96
C GLY A 169 -41.99 5.81 -12.11
N PRO A 170 -41.39 4.92 -11.28
CA PRO A 170 -39.98 4.49 -11.17
C PRO A 170 -39.82 2.94 -11.23
N ALA A 171 -38.62 2.42 -11.54
CA ALA A 171 -38.23 1.05 -11.15
C ALA A 171 -36.71 0.90 -11.17
N GLU A 172 -36.19 0.50 -10.01
CA GLU A 172 -34.80 0.49 -9.60
C GLU A 172 -34.06 -0.77 -10.08
N GLY A 173 -32.74 -0.67 -10.23
CA GLY A 173 -31.88 -1.84 -10.32
C GLY A 173 -30.46 -1.56 -10.76
N GLU A 174 -29.60 -1.23 -9.78
CA GLU A 174 -28.13 -1.42 -9.77
C GLU A 174 -27.23 -0.21 -10.11
N GLU A 175 -27.34 0.84 -9.28
CA GLU A 175 -26.21 1.70 -8.93
C GLU A 175 -25.41 1.07 -7.77
N VAL A 176 -24.25 0.48 -8.08
CA VAL A 176 -23.16 0.29 -7.11
C VAL A 176 -21.87 0.80 -7.74
N GLY A 177 -21.69 2.10 -7.65
CA GLY A 177 -20.48 2.85 -7.97
C GLY A 177 -20.70 4.30 -7.53
N PRO A 178 -19.64 5.07 -7.19
CA PRO A 178 -19.80 6.50 -6.99
C PRO A 178 -20.44 7.12 -8.25
N PRO A 179 -21.21 8.22 -8.13
CA PRO A 179 -21.96 8.78 -9.25
C PRO A 179 -21.04 8.92 -10.46
N LEU A 180 -21.34 8.19 -11.53
CA LEU A 180 -20.52 8.13 -12.73
C LEU A 180 -20.46 9.55 -13.31
N CYS A 181 -19.29 10.19 -13.18
CA CYS A 181 -19.04 11.50 -13.75
C CYS A 181 -18.88 11.33 -15.26
N GLY A 182 -19.68 12.02 -16.08
CA GLY A 182 -19.64 11.76 -17.51
C GLY A 182 -20.79 12.32 -18.33
N PHE A 183 -20.69 12.13 -19.64
CA PHE A 183 -21.71 12.52 -20.62
C PHE A 183 -22.16 11.30 -21.42
N GLY A 184 -23.48 11.14 -21.56
CA GLY A 184 -24.11 10.03 -22.27
C GLY A 184 -25.17 10.52 -23.25
N GLY A 185 -25.17 10.01 -24.49
CA GLY A 185 -26.30 10.15 -25.42
C GLY A 185 -26.54 11.55 -26.01
N ALA A 186 -25.57 12.47 -25.92
CA ALA A 186 -25.68 13.81 -26.50
C ALA A 186 -25.25 13.84 -27.98
N GLU A 187 -25.87 14.73 -28.77
CA GLU A 187 -25.58 14.88 -30.21
C GLU A 187 -25.46 16.36 -30.59
N GLY A 188 -24.33 16.75 -31.19
CA GLY A 188 -24.06 18.10 -31.69
C GLY A 188 -23.85 19.18 -30.63
N GLU A 189 -23.66 18.80 -29.36
CA GLU A 189 -23.57 19.75 -28.23
C GLU A 189 -22.13 19.99 -27.75
N GLU A 190 -21.92 21.16 -27.12
CA GLU A 190 -20.69 21.47 -26.39
C GLU A 190 -20.89 21.18 -24.91
N LEU A 191 -20.11 20.23 -24.39
CA LEU A 191 -20.23 19.67 -23.05
C LEU A 191 -18.98 20.02 -22.23
N GLU A 192 -19.15 20.64 -21.06
CA GLU A 192 -18.03 21.07 -20.22
C GLU A 192 -18.14 20.47 -18.80
N LEU A 193 -17.04 19.89 -18.32
CA LEU A 193 -16.89 19.38 -16.95
C LEU A 193 -15.87 20.23 -16.20
N GLY A 194 -16.29 20.74 -15.04
CA GLY A 194 -15.49 21.66 -14.23
C GLY A 194 -14.44 20.96 -13.35
N PRO A 195 -13.48 21.72 -12.79
CA PRO A 195 -12.41 21.16 -11.97
C PRO A 195 -12.89 20.55 -10.65
N ALA A 196 -13.99 21.07 -10.10
CA ALA A 196 -14.60 20.53 -8.87
C ALA A 196 -15.28 19.17 -9.09
N GLU A 197 -15.77 18.93 -10.32
CA GLU A 197 -16.47 17.69 -10.68
C GLU A 197 -15.48 16.57 -11.06
N LEU A 198 -14.29 16.96 -11.55
CA LEU A 198 -13.27 16.07 -12.09
C LEU A 198 -12.25 15.55 -11.07
N LEU A 199 -12.25 16.04 -9.82
CA LEU A 199 -11.26 15.77 -8.74
C LEU A 199 -10.88 14.27 -8.58
N GLN A 200 -9.95 13.79 -9.40
CA GLN A 200 -9.53 12.38 -9.48
C GLN A 200 -10.70 11.39 -9.62
N ARG A 201 -11.71 11.77 -10.41
CA ARG A 201 -12.83 10.89 -10.72
C ARG A 201 -12.67 10.24 -12.09
N ASP A 202 -13.33 9.11 -12.25
CA ASP A 202 -13.41 8.39 -13.52
C ASP A 202 -14.49 9.02 -14.38
N VAL A 203 -14.11 9.45 -15.59
CA VAL A 203 -14.98 10.14 -16.54
C VAL A 203 -15.41 9.20 -17.65
N VAL A 204 -16.72 9.05 -17.86
CA VAL A 204 -17.27 8.21 -18.93
C VAL A 204 -17.97 9.07 -20.00
N LEU A 205 -17.53 8.94 -21.25
CA LEU A 205 -18.18 9.53 -22.42
C LEU A 205 -18.79 8.40 -23.25
N SER A 206 -20.11 8.30 -23.30
CA SER A 206 -20.82 7.22 -24.01
C SER A 206 -21.82 7.74 -25.03
N GLU A 207 -21.89 7.09 -26.20
CA GLU A 207 -22.95 7.33 -27.19
C GLU A 207 -23.04 8.79 -27.70
N LEU A 208 -21.90 9.49 -27.78
CA LEU A 208 -21.84 10.88 -28.24
C LEU A 208 -21.70 10.99 -29.77
N ARG A 209 -22.35 11.97 -30.39
CA ARG A 209 -22.29 12.19 -31.84
C ARG A 209 -22.04 13.65 -32.19
N GLY A 210 -20.92 13.96 -32.85
CA GLY A 210 -20.61 15.33 -33.25
C GLY A 210 -20.37 16.32 -32.10
N CYS A 211 -20.16 15.85 -30.87
CA CYS A 211 -20.08 16.70 -29.69
C CYS A 211 -18.66 17.23 -29.44
N ARG A 212 -18.56 18.40 -28.80
CA ARG A 212 -17.29 18.96 -28.32
C ARG A 212 -17.24 18.91 -26.80
N VAL A 213 -16.38 18.07 -26.23
CA VAL A 213 -16.26 17.85 -24.78
C VAL A 213 -15.01 18.55 -24.24
N ARG A 214 -15.16 19.38 -23.20
CA ARG A 214 -14.05 20.07 -22.51
C ARG A 214 -13.97 19.63 -21.05
N LEU A 215 -12.90 18.94 -20.70
CA LEU A 215 -12.63 18.47 -19.34
C LEU A 215 -11.57 19.35 -18.70
N ARG A 216 -12.00 20.26 -17.82
CA ARG A 216 -11.10 21.21 -17.16
C ARG A 216 -10.76 20.72 -15.76
N GLY A 217 -9.79 19.83 -15.64
CA GLY A 217 -9.37 19.29 -14.34
C GLY A 217 -8.46 18.07 -14.47
N ASN A 218 -8.25 17.38 -13.36
CA ASN A 218 -7.45 16.15 -13.27
C ASN A 218 -8.37 14.92 -13.16
N ALA A 219 -8.78 14.38 -14.31
CA ALA A 219 -9.48 13.10 -14.36
C ALA A 219 -8.52 11.97 -13.92
N ASN A 220 -9.03 10.97 -13.19
CA ASN A 220 -8.25 9.77 -12.85
C ASN A 220 -8.19 8.80 -14.03
N THR A 221 -9.33 8.58 -14.66
CA THR A 221 -9.40 7.80 -15.90
C THR A 221 -10.43 8.42 -16.84
N LEU A 222 -10.17 8.35 -18.14
CA LEU A 222 -11.09 8.81 -19.18
C LEU A 222 -11.48 7.62 -20.04
N ARG A 223 -12.77 7.28 -20.03
CA ARG A 223 -13.33 6.16 -20.79
C ARG A 223 -14.26 6.66 -21.87
N VAL A 224 -13.87 6.48 -23.13
CA VAL A 224 -14.69 6.82 -24.29
C VAL A 224 -15.30 5.55 -24.88
N ARG A 225 -16.62 5.54 -25.08
CA ARG A 225 -17.36 4.43 -25.65
C ARG A 225 -18.36 4.94 -26.69
N ASP A 226 -18.42 4.28 -27.85
CA ASP A 226 -19.44 4.52 -28.87
C ASP A 226 -19.62 6.00 -29.29
N CYS A 227 -18.53 6.77 -29.31
CA CYS A 227 -18.53 8.19 -29.72
C CYS A 227 -18.13 8.35 -31.21
N ARG A 228 -18.85 9.19 -31.97
CA ARG A 228 -18.60 9.42 -33.42
C ARG A 228 -18.46 10.91 -33.72
N GLY A 229 -17.39 11.30 -34.42
CA GLY A 229 -17.18 12.69 -34.84
C GLY A 229 -17.05 13.69 -33.67
N CYS A 230 -16.66 13.25 -32.49
CA CYS A 230 -16.56 14.10 -31.30
C CYS A 230 -15.14 14.65 -31.12
N THR A 231 -15.02 15.86 -30.57
CA THR A 231 -13.75 16.48 -30.19
C THR A 231 -13.63 16.55 -28.68
N VAL A 232 -12.70 15.80 -28.08
CA VAL A 232 -12.50 15.75 -26.63
C VAL A 232 -11.21 16.48 -26.25
N LEU A 233 -11.32 17.50 -25.41
CA LEU A 233 -10.20 18.28 -24.88
C LEU A 233 -10.04 17.97 -23.39
N CYS A 234 -8.98 17.27 -23.03
CA CYS A 234 -8.68 16.85 -21.66
C CYS A 234 -7.31 17.38 -21.20
N GLY A 235 -7.22 17.75 -19.92
CA GLY A 235 -5.96 17.97 -19.24
C GLY A 235 -5.19 16.67 -18.98
N PRO A 236 -4.05 16.74 -18.25
CA PRO A 236 -3.29 15.56 -17.87
C PRO A 236 -4.17 14.53 -17.13
N VAL A 237 -4.06 13.27 -17.53
CA VAL A 237 -4.69 12.10 -16.92
C VAL A 237 -3.61 11.27 -16.26
#